data_AF-A0AAV6YNT3-F1
#
_entry.id   AF-A0AAV6YNT3-F1
#
_cell.length_a   1.000
_cell.length_b   1.000
_cell.length_c   1.000
_cell.angle_alpha   90.00
_cell.angle_beta   90.00
_cell.angle_gamma   90.00
#
_symmetry.space_group_name_H-M   'P 1'
#
loop_
_entity.id
_entity.type
_entity.pdbx_description
1 polymer ?
#
loop_
_entity_poly.entity_id
_entity_poly.type
_entity_poly.pdbx_seq_one_letter_code
_entity_poly.pdbx_strand_id
1 'polypeptide(L)'
;MRRALTLCVLWSLVLASDGSMSCAYITPQSPAVELGTNLTAFCILDQECLRKEGYTATSKEIFWKVGNSLIPESQYTVVNDSVSSVTFQPDLSTHNSLICSFLNYGQAEVTLHGIFFTLG
;
A
#
# COMPACT_ATOMS: atom_id res chain seq x y z
N MET A 1 -1.87 -3.43 58.62
CA MET A 1 -2.92 -3.98 57.73
C MET A 1 -2.96 -3.08 56.49
N ARG A 2 -2.44 -3.55 55.35
CA ARG A 2 -3.23 -3.92 54.14
C ARG A 2 -3.92 -2.68 53.53
N ARG A 3 -3.63 -2.16 52.33
CA ARG A 3 -2.95 -2.69 51.12
C ARG A 3 -2.54 -1.48 50.27
N ALA A 4 -1.26 -1.40 49.90
CA ALA A 4 -0.87 -0.74 48.67
C ALA A 4 -1.09 -1.76 47.53
N LEU A 5 -2.08 -1.52 46.67
CA LEU A 5 -2.18 -2.22 45.39
C LEU A 5 -2.05 -1.17 44.30
N THR A 6 -0.81 -1.03 43.88
CA THR A 6 -0.35 -0.31 42.70
C THR A 6 -1.17 -0.75 41.48
N LEU A 7 -2.09 0.10 41.04
CA LEU A 7 -2.75 0.02 39.74
C LEU A 7 -1.72 0.41 38.66
N CYS A 8 -0.77 -0.47 38.38
CA CYS A 8 0.26 -0.30 37.34
C CYS A 8 0.17 -1.37 36.24
N VAL A 9 -1.02 -1.93 36.02
CA VAL A 9 -1.27 -2.85 34.91
C VAL A 9 -2.36 -2.28 34.01
N LEU A 10 -2.23 -1.00 33.63
CA LEU A 10 -2.75 -0.55 32.35
C LEU A 10 -1.68 -0.86 31.32
N TRP A 11 -1.60 -2.16 31.00
CA TRP A 11 -0.81 -2.68 29.91
C TRP A 11 -1.33 -1.97 28.66
N SER A 12 -0.53 -1.05 28.15
CA SER A 12 -0.81 -0.35 26.91
C SER A 12 -0.92 -1.41 25.80
N LEU A 13 -2.14 -1.79 25.44
CA LEU A 13 -2.42 -2.34 24.12
C LEU A 13 -2.25 -1.18 23.15
N VAL A 14 -0.99 -0.86 22.85
CA VAL A 14 -0.67 -0.22 21.59
C VAL A 14 -0.83 -1.33 20.55
N LEU A 15 -2.06 -1.53 20.10
CA LEU A 15 -2.29 -2.15 18.80
C LEU A 15 -1.77 -1.14 17.79
N ALA A 16 -0.47 -1.19 17.51
CA ALA A 16 0.03 -0.70 16.24
C ALA A 16 -0.50 -1.68 15.19
N SER A 17 -1.76 -1.52 14.79
CA SER A 17 -2.16 -2.02 13.49
C SER A 17 -1.50 -1.07 12.49
N ASP A 18 -0.27 -1.38 12.11
CA ASP A 18 0.22 -0.91 10.82
C ASP A 18 -0.82 -1.41 9.81
N GLY A 19 -1.58 -0.47 9.24
CA GLY A 19 -2.71 -0.73 8.35
C GLY A 19 -2.29 -1.30 7.00
N SER A 20 -1.15 -2.00 6.93
CA SER A 20 -0.71 -2.78 5.79
C SER A 20 -1.33 -4.17 5.86
N MET A 21 -2.37 -4.38 5.07
CA MET A 21 -2.96 -5.69 4.92
C MET A 21 -2.30 -6.37 3.72
N SER A 22 -1.51 -7.42 3.95
CA SER A 22 -0.79 -8.14 2.90
C SER A 22 -1.69 -9.02 2.00
N CYS A 23 -2.85 -8.50 1.57
CA CYS A 23 -3.70 -9.11 0.55
C CYS A 23 -3.36 -8.65 -0.87
N ALA A 24 -2.17 -8.07 -1.07
CA ALA A 24 -1.62 -7.80 -2.39
C ALA A 24 -0.09 -7.86 -2.35
N TYR A 25 0.52 -7.93 -3.52
CA TYR A 25 1.95 -7.71 -3.69
C TYR A 25 2.22 -6.84 -4.91
N ILE A 26 3.36 -6.11 -4.88
CA ILE A 26 3.81 -5.31 -6.01
C ILE A 26 4.97 -6.02 -6.71
N THR A 27 4.94 -6.04 -8.03
CA THR A 27 6.06 -6.49 -8.87
C THR A 27 6.44 -5.41 -9.89
N PRO A 28 7.74 -5.19 -10.16
CA PRO A 28 8.90 -5.79 -9.47
C PRO A 28 9.02 -5.33 -8.01
N GLN A 29 9.57 -6.17 -7.11
CA GLN A 29 9.61 -5.91 -5.66
C GLN A 29 10.68 -4.88 -5.22
N SER A 30 11.76 -4.74 -5.98
CA SER A 30 12.84 -3.78 -5.70
C SER A 30 13.48 -3.30 -7.00
N PRO A 31 12.73 -2.56 -7.84
CA PRO A 31 13.25 -2.10 -9.11
C PRO A 31 14.34 -1.05 -8.92
N ALA A 32 15.42 -1.19 -9.69
CA ALA A 32 16.34 -0.11 -9.98
C ALA A 32 15.91 0.55 -11.30
N VAL A 33 15.80 1.87 -11.29
CA VAL A 33 15.28 2.66 -12.41
C VAL A 33 16.33 3.69 -12.80
N GLU A 34 16.71 3.72 -14.07
CA GLU A 34 17.65 4.73 -14.57
C GLU A 34 16.99 6.12 -14.56
N LEU A 35 17.73 7.14 -14.15
CA LEU A 35 17.25 8.52 -14.21
C LEU A 35 16.78 8.88 -15.62
N GLY A 36 15.54 9.38 -15.72
CA GLY A 36 14.95 9.74 -17.00
C GLY A 36 14.15 8.62 -17.67
N THR A 37 14.02 7.44 -17.03
CA THR A 37 13.24 6.31 -17.56
C THR A 37 11.98 6.04 -16.75
N ASN A 38 11.04 5.29 -17.34
CA ASN A 38 9.77 4.98 -16.70
C ASN A 38 9.89 3.74 -15.79
N LEU A 39 9.30 3.84 -14.60
CA LEU A 39 8.97 2.70 -13.76
C LEU A 39 7.56 2.23 -14.10
N THR A 40 7.42 0.96 -14.49
CA THR A 40 6.14 0.27 -14.55
C THR A 40 6.06 -0.75 -13.42
N ALA A 41 5.01 -0.68 -12.61
CA ALA A 41 4.76 -1.58 -11.51
C ALA A 41 3.33 -2.13 -11.55
N PHE A 42 3.11 -3.30 -10.95
CA PHE A 42 1.84 -4.01 -10.92
C PHE A 42 1.48 -4.35 -9.48
N CYS A 43 0.27 -4.04 -9.04
CA CYS A 43 -0.30 -4.47 -7.76
C CYS A 43 -1.29 -5.59 -8.06
N ILE A 44 -1.01 -6.77 -7.48
CA ILE A 44 -1.73 -8.01 -7.74
C ILE A 44 -2.48 -8.38 -6.47
N LEU A 45 -3.80 -8.39 -6.56
CA LEU A 45 -4.71 -8.63 -5.43
C LEU A 45 -4.88 -10.13 -5.17
N ASP A 46 -4.76 -10.51 -3.89
CA ASP A 46 -5.22 -11.80 -3.38
C ASP A 46 -6.70 -11.67 -2.97
N GLN A 47 -7.58 -12.09 -3.87
CA GLN A 47 -9.03 -12.02 -3.68
C GLN A 47 -9.52 -12.92 -2.53
N GLU A 48 -8.84 -14.02 -2.22
CA GLU A 48 -9.22 -14.87 -1.10
C GLU A 48 -8.89 -14.18 0.23
N CYS A 49 -7.72 -13.56 0.31
CA CYS A 49 -7.30 -12.76 1.45
C CYS A 49 -8.26 -11.58 1.68
N LEU A 50 -8.54 -10.78 0.64
CA LEU A 50 -9.49 -9.66 0.72
C LEU A 50 -10.85 -10.11 1.27
N ARG A 51 -11.38 -11.22 0.76
CA ARG A 51 -12.65 -11.79 1.21
C ARG A 51 -12.60 -12.24 2.67
N LYS A 52 -11.50 -12.85 3.13
CA LYS A 52 -11.32 -13.26 4.55
C LYS A 52 -11.31 -12.06 5.49
N GLU A 53 -10.73 -10.95 5.03
CA GLU A 53 -10.65 -9.69 5.76
C GLU A 53 -11.93 -8.83 5.62
N GLY A 54 -12.92 -9.30 4.85
CA GLY A 54 -14.21 -8.64 4.68
C GLY A 54 -14.24 -7.50 3.65
N TYR A 55 -13.26 -7.46 2.75
CA TYR A 55 -13.15 -6.49 1.67
C TYR A 55 -13.57 -7.08 0.32
N THR A 56 -14.09 -6.22 -0.57
CA THR A 56 -14.53 -6.59 -1.93
C THR A 56 -13.77 -5.85 -3.03
N ALA A 57 -12.56 -5.37 -2.73
CA ALA A 57 -11.80 -4.51 -3.63
C ALA A 57 -11.36 -5.24 -4.92
N THR A 58 -11.48 -4.52 -6.02
CA THR A 58 -11.01 -4.91 -7.36
C THR A 58 -9.90 -3.95 -7.81
N SER A 59 -9.18 -4.32 -8.86
CA SER A 59 -8.12 -3.49 -9.44
C SER A 59 -8.57 -2.09 -9.88
N LYS A 60 -9.87 -1.92 -10.15
CA LYS A 60 -10.48 -0.63 -10.54
C LYS A 60 -10.55 0.37 -9.38
N GLU A 61 -10.53 -0.11 -8.15
CA GLU A 61 -10.58 0.71 -6.93
C GLU A 61 -9.19 1.00 -6.37
N ILE A 62 -8.14 0.48 -7.04
CA ILE A 62 -6.76 0.68 -6.64
C ILE A 62 -6.29 2.06 -7.08
N PHE A 63 -5.71 2.79 -6.12
CA PHE A 63 -4.95 4.00 -6.38
C PHE A 63 -3.52 3.84 -5.91
N TRP A 64 -2.63 4.58 -6.56
CA TRP A 64 -1.19 4.50 -6.34
C TRP A 64 -0.67 5.78 -5.70
N LYS A 65 0.25 5.61 -4.76
CA LYS A 65 0.98 6.72 -4.14
C LYS A 65 2.48 6.54 -4.30
N VAL A 66 3.16 7.66 -4.55
CA VAL A 66 4.61 7.77 -4.47
C VAL A 66 4.96 8.69 -3.30
N GLY A 67 5.61 8.13 -2.27
CA GLY A 67 5.65 8.74 -0.95
C GLY A 67 4.24 8.93 -0.39
N ASN A 68 3.88 10.18 -0.07
CA ASN A 68 2.54 10.54 0.39
C ASN A 68 1.67 11.19 -0.71
N SER A 69 2.15 11.20 -1.95
CA SER A 69 1.51 11.88 -3.07
C SER A 69 0.78 10.89 -3.97
N LEU A 70 -0.46 11.20 -4.35
CA LEU A 70 -1.22 10.42 -5.32
C LEU A 70 -0.59 10.55 -6.72
N ILE A 71 -0.38 9.42 -7.39
CA ILE A 71 -0.05 9.40 -8.81
C ILE A 71 -1.35 9.66 -9.60
N PRO A 72 -1.36 10.45 -10.68
CA PRO A 72 -2.58 10.70 -11.47
C PRO A 72 -3.18 9.40 -12.04
N GLU A 73 -4.51 9.25 -11.97
CA GLU A 73 -5.23 8.07 -12.49
C GLU A 73 -5.02 7.83 -14.00
N SER A 74 -4.69 8.87 -14.76
CA SER A 74 -4.34 8.76 -16.18
C SER A 74 -3.09 7.91 -16.44
N GLN A 75 -2.28 7.66 -15.42
CA GLN A 75 -1.08 6.82 -15.47
C GLN A 75 -1.36 5.38 -15.03
N TYR A 76 -2.60 5.06 -14.69
CA TYR A 76 -3.01 3.74 -14.24
C TYR A 76 -3.49 2.92 -15.43
N THR A 77 -3.42 1.60 -15.30
CA THR A 77 -4.07 0.69 -16.23
C THR A 77 -4.65 -0.48 -15.45
N VAL A 78 -5.95 -0.71 -15.63
CA VAL A 78 -6.61 -1.91 -15.14
C VAL A 78 -6.29 -3.04 -16.12
N VAL A 79 -5.37 -3.93 -15.73
CA VAL A 79 -4.94 -5.04 -16.59
C VAL A 79 -6.01 -6.13 -16.63
N ASN A 80 -6.57 -6.47 -15.47
CA ASN A 80 -7.74 -7.35 -15.28
C ASN A 80 -8.36 -7.05 -13.91
N ASP A 81 -9.41 -7.78 -13.50
CA ASP A 81 -10.14 -7.52 -12.24
C ASP A 81 -9.29 -7.61 -10.95
N SER A 82 -8.13 -8.28 -11.01
CA SER A 82 -7.22 -8.48 -9.87
C SER A 82 -5.88 -7.76 -9.98
N VAL A 83 -5.59 -7.13 -11.13
CA VAL A 83 -4.29 -6.51 -11.40
C VAL A 83 -4.46 -5.08 -11.88
N SER A 84 -3.89 -4.15 -11.13
CA SER A 84 -3.72 -2.75 -11.51
C SER A 84 -2.24 -2.51 -11.80
N SER A 85 -1.92 -1.71 -12.81
CA SER A 85 -0.55 -1.27 -13.07
C SER A 85 -0.45 0.25 -13.09
N VAL A 86 0.72 0.77 -12.74
CA VAL A 86 1.06 2.18 -12.85
C VAL A 86 2.34 2.33 -13.66
N THR A 87 2.40 3.34 -14.53
CA THR A 87 3.64 3.71 -15.23
C THR A 87 3.90 5.20 -15.06
N PHE A 88 5.03 5.54 -14.45
CA PHE A 88 5.43 6.93 -14.21
C PHE A 88 6.95 7.07 -14.31
N GLN A 89 7.42 8.31 -14.50
CA GLN A 89 8.83 8.63 -14.60
C GLN A 89 9.31 9.26 -13.28
N PRO A 90 9.98 8.53 -12.39
CA PRO A 90 10.54 9.12 -11.18
C PRO A 90 11.72 10.05 -11.50
N ASP A 91 11.88 11.08 -10.69
CA ASP A 91 13.01 12.01 -10.71
C ASP A 91 13.74 12.06 -9.36
N LEU A 92 14.82 12.85 -9.26
CA LEU A 92 15.61 12.98 -8.03
C LEU A 92 14.84 13.58 -6.84
N SER A 93 13.69 14.22 -7.08
CA SER A 93 12.81 14.76 -6.03
C SER A 93 11.73 13.77 -5.60
N THR A 94 11.55 12.70 -6.35
CA THR A 94 10.51 11.69 -6.15
C THR A 94 10.86 10.82 -4.95
N HIS A 95 9.91 10.64 -4.02
CA HIS A 95 10.06 9.69 -2.94
C HIS A 95 10.15 8.25 -3.45
N ASN A 96 11.12 7.50 -2.93
CA ASN A 96 11.43 6.13 -3.35
C ASN A 96 10.41 5.07 -2.88
N SER A 97 9.29 5.46 -2.29
CA SER A 97 8.28 4.55 -1.75
C SER A 97 7.07 4.51 -2.67
N LEU A 98 6.75 3.35 -3.22
CA LEU A 98 5.57 3.14 -4.07
C LEU A 98 4.56 2.28 -3.33
N ILE A 99 3.33 2.76 -3.21
CA ILE A 99 2.26 2.12 -2.43
C ILE A 99 1.05 1.90 -3.33
N CYS A 100 0.45 0.71 -3.25
CA CYS A 100 -0.90 0.47 -3.75
C CYS A 100 -1.90 0.36 -2.59
N SER A 101 -3.00 1.10 -2.72
CA SER A 101 -4.05 1.23 -1.72
C SER A 101 -5.43 1.19 -2.38
N PHE A 102 -6.49 1.01 -1.59
CA PHE A 102 -7.87 1.21 -2.02
C PHE A 102 -8.67 1.97 -0.94
N LEU A 103 -9.84 2.50 -1.33
CA LEU A 103 -10.77 3.11 -0.37
C LEU A 103 -11.82 2.09 0.06
N ASN A 104 -11.77 1.66 1.32
CA ASN A 104 -12.82 0.85 1.91
C ASN A 104 -14.09 1.68 2.06
N TYR A 105 -15.19 1.23 1.43
CA TYR A 105 -16.46 1.95 1.33
C TYR A 105 -16.33 3.42 0.87
N GLY A 106 -15.28 3.74 0.11
CA GLY A 106 -15.02 5.11 -0.35
C GLY A 106 -14.58 6.11 0.73
N GLN A 107 -14.33 5.66 1.97
CA GLN A 107 -14.10 6.56 3.11
C GLN A 107 -12.72 6.38 3.76
N ALA A 108 -12.25 5.15 3.91
CA ALA A 108 -11.02 4.85 4.62
C ALA A 108 -9.98 4.25 3.67
N GLU A 109 -8.83 4.90 3.54
CA GLU A 109 -7.70 4.30 2.85
C GLU A 109 -7.21 3.05 3.59
N VAL A 110 -7.07 1.95 2.84
CA VAL A 110 -6.42 0.73 3.30
C VAL A 110 -5.21 0.48 2.42
N THR A 111 -4.04 0.44 3.04
CA THR A 111 -2.78 0.11 2.37
C THR A 111 -2.70 -1.39 2.14
N LEU A 112 -2.56 -1.81 0.89
CA LEU A 112 -2.44 -3.23 0.54
C LEU A 112 -0.97 -3.66 0.53
N HIS A 113 -0.13 -2.90 -0.15
CA HIS A 113 1.28 -3.22 -0.25
C HIS A 113 2.11 -1.99 -0.61
N GLY A 114 3.37 -2.00 -0.18
CA GLY A 114 4.34 -0.96 -0.52
C GLY A 114 5.71 -1.54 -0.79
N ILE A 115 6.44 -0.93 -1.72
CA ILE A 115 7.82 -1.29 -2.06
C ILE A 115 8.70 -0.05 -2.10
N PHE A 116 10.01 -0.27 -2.03
CA PHE A 116 10.99 0.76 -2.33
C PHE A 116 11.62 0.52 -3.70
N PHE A 117 11.89 1.59 -4.43
CA PHE A 117 12.65 1.57 -5.68
C PHE A 117 13.89 2.46 -5.58
N THR A 118 14.93 2.12 -6.33
CA THR A 118 16.17 2.90 -6.37
C THR A 118 16.30 3.63 -7.70
N LEU A 119 16.90 4.82 -7.66
CA LEU A 119 17.30 5.56 -8.85
C LEU A 119 18.79 5.33 -9.10
N GLY A 120 19.13 4.98 -10.34
CA GLY A 120 20.49 4.72 -10.83
C GLY A 120 20.97 5.74 -11.84
#